data_AF-A0A383B0C7-F1
#
_entry.id   AF-A0A383B0C7-F1
#
_cell.length_a   1.000
_cell.length_b   1.000
_cell.length_c   1.000
_cell.angle_alpha   90.00
_cell.angle_beta   90.00
_cell.angle_gamma   90.00
#
_symmetry.space_group_name_H-M   'P 1'
#
loop_
_entity.id
_entity.type
_entity.pdbx_description
1 polymer ?
#
loop_
_entity_poly.entity_id
_entity_poly.type
_entity_poly.pdbx_seq_one_letter_code
_entity_poly.pdbx_strand_id
1 'polypeptide(L)' 'MTKKAELKVDYSDFFENKVGIEKLKWKGDQGIGCCPIPSHDDIHPSFSCNGQTGQWCCHSCGEKGNAFTLAK' A
#
# COMPACT_ATOMS: atom_id res chain seq x y z
N MET A 1 -30.76 15.01 9.23
CA MET A 1 -29.37 14.81 9.72
C MET A 1 -28.47 14.59 8.51
N THR A 2 -27.82 15.63 8.03
CA THR A 2 -26.97 15.57 6.83
C THR A 2 -25.69 14.83 7.18
N LYS A 3 -25.52 13.60 6.67
CA LYS A 3 -24.25 12.87 6.80
C LYS A 3 -23.19 13.68 6.06
N LYS A 4 -22.24 14.29 6.79
CA LYS A 4 -20.99 14.75 6.19
C LYS A 4 -20.29 13.49 5.70
N ALA A 5 -20.18 13.33 4.39
CA ALA A 5 -19.30 12.33 3.82
C ALA A 5 -17.88 12.77 4.16
N GLU A 6 -17.27 12.15 5.16
CA GLU A 6 -15.83 12.25 5.36
C GLU A 6 -15.19 11.63 4.13
N LEU A 7 -14.48 12.44 3.33
CA LEU A 7 -13.62 11.98 2.25
C LEU A 7 -12.47 11.19 2.90
N LYS A 8 -12.72 9.92 3.20
CA LYS A 8 -11.67 8.97 3.56
C LYS A 8 -10.94 8.58 2.28
N VAL A 9 -9.62 8.72 2.31
CA VAL A 9 -8.76 8.18 1.26
C VAL A 9 -8.94 6.66 1.27
N ASP A 10 -9.28 6.10 0.11
CA ASP A 10 -9.28 4.66 -0.09
C ASP A 10 -7.84 4.22 -0.36
N TYR A 11 -7.14 3.78 0.69
CA TYR A 11 -5.75 3.36 0.54
C TYR A 11 -5.63 2.04 -0.20
N SER A 12 -6.68 1.21 -0.23
CA SER A 12 -6.67 -0.01 -1.02
C SER A 12 -6.59 0.32 -2.50
N ASP A 13 -7.46 1.23 -2.98
CA ASP A 13 -7.38 1.76 -4.36
C ASP A 13 -6.02 2.42 -4.64
N PHE A 14 -5.49 3.17 -3.68
CA PHE A 14 -4.17 3.78 -3.82
C PHE A 14 -3.07 2.74 -4.08
N PHE A 15 -2.97 1.69 -3.27
CA PHE A 15 -1.93 0.67 -3.46
C PHE A 15 -2.18 -0.19 -4.71
N GLU A 16 -3.43 -0.56 -4.99
CA GLU A 16 -3.78 -1.38 -6.16
C GLU A 16 -3.58 -0.64 -7.47
N ASN A 17 -4.07 0.60 -7.56
CA ASN A 17 -4.26 1.28 -8.84
C ASN A 17 -3.38 2.51 -9.01
N LYS A 18 -3.05 3.23 -7.93
CA LYS A 18 -2.17 4.42 -8.03
C LYS A 18 -0.70 4.04 -8.00
N VAL A 19 -0.33 3.16 -7.09
CA VAL A 19 1.03 2.63 -7.02
C VAL A 19 1.20 1.43 -7.96
N GLY A 20 0.17 0.58 -8.08
CA GLY A 20 0.25 -0.60 -8.94
C GLY A 20 1.08 -1.72 -8.33
N ILE A 21 0.86 -2.04 -7.04
CA ILE A 21 1.61 -3.10 -6.35
C ILE A 21 1.36 -4.45 -7.04
N GLU A 22 2.40 -5.06 -7.59
CA GLU A 22 2.30 -6.36 -8.23
C GLU A 22 1.99 -7.46 -7.22
N LYS A 23 1.19 -8.45 -7.66
CA LYS A 23 0.79 -9.62 -6.86
C LYS A 23 0.12 -9.26 -5.52
N LEU A 24 -0.41 -8.03 -5.39
CA LEU A 24 -1.08 -7.57 -4.18
C LEU A 24 -2.29 -8.44 -3.85
N LYS A 25 -2.35 -8.94 -2.63
CA LYS A 25 -3.47 -9.71 -2.08
C LYS A 25 -3.85 -9.16 -0.71
N TRP A 26 -5.15 -9.06 -0.46
CA TRP A 26 -5.69 -8.56 0.80
C TRP A 26 -6.16 -9.67 1.74
N LYS A 27 -5.99 -9.45 3.04
CA LYS A 27 -6.61 -10.19 4.13
C LYS A 27 -7.12 -9.17 5.17
N GLY A 28 -8.40 -8.83 5.08
CA GLY A 28 -8.94 -7.68 5.81
C GLY A 28 -8.25 -6.40 5.33
N ASP A 29 -7.83 -5.54 6.26
CA ASP A 29 -7.14 -4.29 5.94
C ASP A 29 -5.63 -4.46 5.66
N GLN A 30 -5.09 -5.69 5.63
CA GLN A 30 -3.67 -5.93 5.38
C GLN A 30 -3.46 -6.49 3.97
N GLY A 31 -2.58 -5.84 3.20
CA GLY A 31 -2.16 -6.22 1.87
C GLY A 31 -0.73 -6.75 1.88
N ILE A 32 -0.46 -7.77 1.06
CA ILE A 32 0.90 -8.28 0.78
C ILE A 32 1.12 -8.36 -0.73
N GLY A 33 2.25 -7.84 -1.22
CA GLY A 33 2.61 -7.80 -2.64
C GLY A 33 4.12 -7.63 -2.84
N CYS A 34 4.53 -7.43 -4.08
CA CYS A 34 5.93 -7.15 -4.43
C CYS A 34 6.28 -5.68 -4.12
N CYS A 35 7.52 -5.45 -3.72
CA CYS A 35 8.01 -4.10 -3.43
C CYS A 35 7.97 -3.19 -4.68
N PRO A 36 7.37 -1.99 -4.60
CA PRO A 36 7.32 -1.05 -5.72
C PRO A 36 8.59 -0.18 -5.85
N ILE A 37 9.58 -0.36 -4.97
CA ILE A 37 10.77 0.48 -4.95
C ILE A 37 11.71 0.07 -6.10
N PRO A 38 12.05 0.97 -7.05
CA PRO A 38 12.81 0.60 -8.25
C PRO A 38 14.21 0.02 -7.99
N SER A 39 14.83 0.34 -6.84
CA SER A 39 16.14 -0.21 -6.45
C SER A 39 16.04 -1.62 -5.86
N HIS A 40 14.85 -2.22 -5.82
CA HIS A 40 14.61 -3.55 -5.29
C HIS A 40 13.75 -4.36 -6.27
N ASP A 41 14.41 -5.23 -7.04
CA ASP A 41 13.77 -6.14 -7.98
C ASP A 41 13.14 -7.33 -7.22
N ASP A 42 11.91 -7.13 -6.75
CA ASP A 42 11.25 -8.04 -5.82
C ASP A 42 10.36 -9.08 -6.52
N ILE A 43 10.89 -10.29 -6.70
CA ILE A 43 10.15 -11.40 -7.33
C ILE A 43 9.17 -12.06 -6.34
N HIS A 44 9.49 -12.02 -5.04
CA HIS A 44 8.75 -12.68 -3.97
C HIS A 44 8.07 -11.64 -3.06
N PRO A 45 6.73 -11.67 -2.91
CA PRO A 45 6.02 -10.65 -2.14
C PRO A 45 6.63 -10.38 -0.76
N SER A 46 7.23 -9.20 -0.59
CA SER A 46 7.86 -8.75 0.65
C SER A 46 7.32 -7.41 1.15
N PHE A 47 6.47 -6.76 0.37
CA PHE A 47 5.82 -5.49 0.69
C PHE A 47 4.48 -5.75 1.37
N SER A 48 4.31 -5.17 2.56
CA SER A 48 3.03 -5.15 3.27
C SER A 48 2.49 -3.74 3.40
N CYS A 49 1.17 -3.58 3.26
CA CYS A 49 0.49 -2.30 3.40
C CYS A 49 -0.83 -2.44 4.16
N ASN A 50 -1.32 -1.35 4.75
CA ASN A 50 -2.59 -1.32 5.47
C ASN A 50 -3.61 -0.39 4.80
N GLY A 51 -4.74 -0.93 4.36
CA GLY A 51 -5.81 -0.22 3.64
C GLY A 51 -6.61 0.76 4.50
N GLN A 52 -6.49 0.69 5.83
CA GLN A 52 -7.17 1.61 6.75
C GLN A 52 -6.32 2.86 7.08
N THR A 53 -5.00 2.68 7.20
CA THR A 53 -4.07 3.71 7.69
C THR A 53 -3.13 4.24 6.61
N GLY A 54 -3.00 3.53 5.49
CA GLY A 54 -2.07 3.87 4.42
C GLY A 54 -0.61 3.59 4.76
N GLN A 55 -0.31 2.94 5.88
CA GLN A 55 1.06 2.56 6.24
C GLN A 55 1.55 1.40 5.39
N TRP A 56 2.86 1.36 5.12
CA TRP A 56 3.49 0.25 4.41
C TRP A 56 4.92 0.00 4.90
N CYS A 57 5.40 -1.22 4.69
CA CYS A 57 6.79 -1.60 4.87
C CYS A 57 7.15 -2.76 3.94
N CYS A 58 8.36 -2.73 3.40
CA CYS A 58 8.98 -3.86 2.72
C CYS A 58 9.95 -4.56 3.68
N HIS A 59 9.73 -5.85 3.92
CA HIS A 59 10.51 -6.65 4.87
C HIS A 59 11.85 -7.12 4.28
N SER A 60 12.04 -7.03 2.95
CA SER A 60 13.28 -7.42 2.28
C SER A 60 14.28 -6.26 2.16
N CYS A 61 13.86 -5.09 1.65
CA CYS A 61 14.74 -3.92 1.50
C CYS A 61 14.74 -2.99 2.72
N GLY A 62 13.78 -3.13 3.64
CA GLY A 62 13.69 -2.34 4.87
C GLY A 62 13.03 -0.96 4.74
N GLU A 63 12.71 -0.54 3.51
CA GLU A 63 11.97 0.69 3.25
C GLU A 63 10.56 0.64 3.84
N LYS A 64 10.08 1.77 4.35
CA LYS A 64 8.78 1.88 5.01
C LYS A 64 8.28 3.32 5.02
N GLY A 65 6.96 3.48 5.17
CA GLY A 65 6.36 4.81 5.24
C GLY A 65 4.85 4.78 5.22
N ASN A 66 4.26 5.80 4.63
CA ASN A 66 2.82 5.89 4.41
C ASN A 66 2.51 6.13 2.92
N ALA A 67 1.23 6.10 2.56
CA ALA A 67 0.78 6.26 1.18
C ALA A 67 1.31 7.56 0.54
N PHE A 68 1.40 8.65 1.30
CA PHE A 68 1.90 9.93 0.81
C PHE A 68 3.42 9.92 0.55
N THR A 69 4.20 9.15 1.31
CA THR A 69 5.65 9.02 1.05
C THR A 69 5.93 8.10 -0.14
N LEU A 70 4.96 7.24 -0.50
CA LEU A 70 5.06 6.35 -1.65
C LEU A 70 4.50 6.99 -2.93
N ALA A 71 3.55 7.92 -2.80
CA ALA A 71 3.08 8.75 -3.89
C ALA A 71 4.21 9.64 -4.39
N LYS A 72 4.61 9.46 -5.66
CA LYS A 72 5.47 10.38 -6.39
C LYS A 72 4.67 11.09 -7.46
#